data_AF-A0A1F8X0S4-F1
#
_entry.id   AF-A0A1F8X0S4-F1
#
_cell.length_a   1.000
_cell.length_b   1.000
_cell.length_c   1.000
_cell.angle_alpha   90.00
_cell.angle_beta   90.00
_cell.angle_gamma   90.00
#
_symmetry.space_group_name_H-M   'P 1'
#
loop_
_entity.id
_entity.type
_entity.pdbx_description
1 polymer ?
#
loop_
_entity_poly.entity_id
_entity_poly.type
_entity_poly.pdbx_seq_one_letter_code
_entity_poly.pdbx_strand_id
1 'polypeptide(L)' 'MGLGALGPGIGQGNAVKGAVEGIARNPGASGKIMTTMLVGLAMIESLAIYALVIALILLFANPFM' A
#
# COMPACT_ATOMS: atom_id res chain seq x y z
N MET A 1 1.02 14.77 1.39
CA MET A 1 1.88 13.58 1.38
C MET A 1 2.22 13.04 2.76
N GLY A 2 2.86 13.81 3.65
CA GLY A 2 3.35 13.29 4.94
C GLY A 2 2.34 12.44 5.73
N LEU A 3 1.18 13.01 6.08
CA LEU A 3 0.13 12.28 6.80
C LEU A 3 -0.53 11.16 5.96
N GLY A 4 -0.68 11.39 4.66
CA GLY A 4 -1.32 10.44 3.74
C GLY A 4 -0.53 9.14 3.52
N ALA A 5 0.77 9.14 3.80
CA ALA A 5 1.64 7.97 3.68
C ALA A 5 1.69 7.10 4.95
N LEU A 6 1.27 7.63 6.12
CA LEU A 6 1.36 6.92 7.40
C LEU A 6 0.47 5.68 7.45
N GLY A 7 -0.80 5.83 7.08
CA GLY A 7 -1.77 4.73 7.05
C GLY A 7 -1.35 3.60 6.10
N PRO A 8 -1.02 3.92 4.83
CA PRO A 8 -0.51 2.94 3.87
C PRO A 8 0.76 2.25 4.36
N GLY A 9 1.75 2.98 4.85
CA GLY A 9 3.02 2.40 5.33
C GLY A 9 2.82 1.39 6.47
N ILE A 10 1.97 1.71 7.45
CA ILE A 10 1.65 0.80 8.56
C ILE A 10 0.87 -0.43 8.05
N GLY A 11 -0.13 -0.21 7.19
CA GLY A 11 -0.95 -1.27 6.63
C GLY A 11 -0.13 -2.27 5.80
N GLN A 12 0.77 -1.76 4.94
CA GLN A 12 1.65 -2.58 4.13
C GLN A 12 2.64 -3.38 4.98
N GLY A 13 3.26 -2.75 5.99
CA GLY A 13 4.16 -3.45 6.91
C GLY A 13 3.48 -4.64 7.61
N ASN A 14 2.24 -4.45 8.07
CA ASN A 14 1.45 -5.52 8.69
C ASN A 14 1.08 -6.63 7.68
N ALA A 15 0.67 -6.26 6.46
CA ALA A 15 0.32 -7.22 5.42
C ALA A 15 1.52 -8.10 5.01
N VAL A 16 2.69 -7.48 4.81
CA VAL A 16 3.92 -8.20 4.47
C VAL A 16 4.36 -9.11 5.62
N LYS A 17 4.31 -8.62 6.87
CA LYS A 17 4.61 -9.45 8.05
C LYS A 17 3.75 -10.72 8.09
N GLY A 18 2.43 -10.57 7.96
CA GLY A 18 1.50 -11.70 7.94
C GLY A 18 1.75 -12.67 6.78
N ALA A 19 2.12 -12.16 5.61
CA ALA A 19 2.47 -12.98 4.46
C ALA A 19 3.74 -13.80 4.70
N VAL A 20 4.81 -13.18 5.21
CA VAL A 20 6.08 -13.87 5.50
C VAL A 20 5.90 -14.92 6.60
N GLU A 21 5.15 -14.61 7.65
CA GLU A 21 4.81 -15.59 8.71
C GLU A 21 3.98 -16.76 8.17
N GLY A 22 3.01 -16.48 7.29
CA GLY A 22 2.20 -17.51 6.62
C GLY A 22 3.03 -18.41 5.71
N ILE A 23 3.94 -17.84 4.93
CA ILE A 23 4.86 -18.57 4.05
C ILE A 23 5.82 -19.44 4.89
N ALA A 24 6.36 -18.90 5.99
CA ALA A 24 7.24 -19.65 6.88
C ALA A 24 6.54 -20.87 7.51
N ARG A 25 5.24 -20.75 7.83
CA ARG A 25 4.42 -21.85 8.37
C ARG A 25 4.04 -22.88 7.32
N ASN A 26 3.76 -22.46 6.09
CA ASN A 26 3.42 -23.36 5.00
C ASN A 26 4.05 -22.91 3.67
N PRO A 27 5.30 -23.34 3.38
CA PRO A 27 6.00 -22.95 2.16
C PRO A 27 5.27 -23.35 0.87
N GLY A 28 4.50 -24.45 0.91
CA GLY A 28 3.71 -24.93 -0.23
C GLY A 28 2.57 -23.99 -0.65
N ALA A 29 2.14 -23.09 0.25
CA ALA A 29 1.11 -22.09 -0.05
C ALA A 29 1.69 -20.74 -0.54
N SER A 30 3.01 -20.63 -0.72
CA SER A 30 3.69 -19.36 -0.99
C SER A 30 3.12 -18.57 -2.17
N GLY A 31 2.87 -19.24 -3.30
CA GLY A 31 2.31 -18.59 -4.49
C GLY A 31 0.96 -17.92 -4.21
N LYS A 32 0.04 -18.63 -3.53
CA LYS A 32 -1.29 -18.09 -3.20
C LYS A 32 -1.21 -16.95 -2.19
N ILE A 33 -0.32 -17.05 -1.20
CA ILE A 33 -0.10 -15.99 -0.21
C ILE A 33 0.43 -14.73 -0.88
N MET A 34 1.42 -14.86 -1.77
CA MET A 34 1.99 -13.74 -2.53
C MET A 34 0.93 -13.04 -3.40
N THR A 35 0.09 -13.79 -4.12
CA THR A 35 -0.98 -13.19 -4.94
C THR A 35 -1.96 -12.39 -4.09
N THR A 36 -2.44 -12.96 -2.98
CA THR A 36 -3.38 -12.26 -2.07
C THR A 36 -2.71 -11.05 -1.42
N MET A 37 -1.44 -11.17 -1.01
CA MET A 37 -0.66 -10.08 -0.44
C MET A 37 -0.54 -8.92 -1.44
N LEU A 38 -0.17 -9.18 -2.70
CA LEU A 38 -0.02 -8.14 -3.71
C LEU A 38 -1.34 -7.42 -3.99
N VAL A 39 -2.46 -8.14 -4.05
CA VAL A 39 -3.79 -7.51 -4.22
C VAL A 39 -4.10 -6.61 -3.02
N GLY A 40 -3.85 -7.09 -1.80
CA GLY A 40 -4.04 -6.28 -0.58
C GLY A 40 -3.14 -5.04 -0.55
N LEU A 41 -1.87 -5.19 -0.89
CA LEU A 41 -0.91 -4.07 -0.96
C LEU A 41 -1.33 -3.04 -2.01
N ALA A 42 -1.80 -3.46 -3.19
CA ALA A 42 -2.30 -2.56 -4.22
C ALA A 42 -3.51 -1.74 -3.74
N MET A 43 -4.43 -2.36 -3.00
CA MET A 43 -5.58 -1.65 -2.42
C MET A 43 -5.12 -0.63 -1.38
N ILE A 44 -4.18 -0.99 -0.50
CA ILE A 44 -3.63 -0.08 0.52
C ILE A 44 -2.90 1.09 -0.16
N GLU A 45 -2.12 0.81 -1.21
CA GLU A 45 -1.33 1.83 -1.91
C GLU A 45 -2.19 2.84 -2.68
N SER A 46 -3.39 2.45 -3.11
CA SER A 46 -4.32 3.38 -3.77
C SER A 46 -4.61 4.64 -2.93
N LEU A 47 -4.63 4.50 -1.60
CA LEU A 47 -4.82 5.60 -0.66
C LEU A 47 -3.64 6.59 -0.67
N ALA A 48 -2.40 6.06 -0.74
CA ALA A 48 -1.20 6.88 -0.87
C ALA A 48 -1.18 7.63 -2.20
N ILE A 49 -1.61 6.95 -3.27
CA ILE A 49 -1.70 7.55 -4.61
C ILE A 49 -2.73 8.69 -4.63
N TYR A 50 -3.88 8.56 -3.98
CA TYR A 50 -4.83 9.68 -3.89
C TYR A 50 -4.24 10.90 -3.18
N ALA A 51 -3.50 10.70 -2.09
CA ALA A 51 -2.79 11.78 -1.42
C ALA A 51 -1.71 12.42 -2.31
N LEU A 52 -1.05 11.62 -3.16
CA LEU A 52 -0.07 12.09 -4.14
C LEU A 52 -0.73 12.91 -5.24
N VAL A 53 -1.82 12.41 -5.81
CA VAL A 53 -2.56 13.12 -6.86
C VAL A 53 -3.02 14.49 -6.36
N ILE A 54 -3.57 14.58 -5.15
CA ILE A 54 -3.97 15.88 -4.56
C ILE A 54 -2.75 16.80 -4.41
N ALA A 55 -1.61 16.28 -3.93
CA ALA A 55 -0.40 17.08 -3.79
C ALA A 55 0.13 17.60 -5.14
N LEU A 56 0.09 16.76 -6.19
CA LEU A 56 0.48 17.15 -7.54
C LEU A 56 -0.44 18.21 -8.13
N ILE A 57 -1.76 18.08 -7.92
CA ILE A 57 -2.74 19.08 -8.36
C ILE A 57 -2.44 20.43 -7.68
N LEU A 58 -2.23 20.45 -6.37
CA LEU A 58 -1.95 21.69 -5.65
C LEU A 58 -0.63 22.36 -6.08
N LEU A 59 0.36 21.58 -6.54
CA LEU A 59 1.67 22.09 -6.92
C LEU A 59 1.75 22.52 -8.40
N PHE A 60 1.08 21.80 -9.31
CA PHE A 60 1.26 21.97 -10.75
C PHE A 60 -0.03 22.33 -11.51
N ALA A 61 -1.20 22.18 -10.91
CA ALA A 61 -2.49 22.42 -11.54
C ALA A 61 -3.48 23.07 -10.56
N ASN A 62 -2.99 24.00 -9.73
CA ASN A 62 -3.79 24.62 -8.68
C ASN A 62 -4.93 25.42 -9.31
N PRO A 63 -6.21 25.10 -9.05
CA PRO A 63 -7.34 25.79 -9.66
C PRO A 63 -7.58 27.21 -9.10
N PHE A 64 -6.85 27.61 -8.06
CA PHE A 64 -7.01 28.90 -7.38
C PHE A 64 -5.91 29.91 -7.67
N MET A 65 -4.90 29.55 -8.47
CA MET A 65 -3.87 30.45 -9.00
C MET A 65 -3.99 30.52 -10.51
#